data_AF-A0A1M5UKD5-F1
#
_entry.id   AF-A0A1M5UKD5-F1
#
_cell.length_a   1.000
_cell.length_b   1.000
_cell.length_c   1.000
_cell.angle_alpha   90.00
_cell.angle_beta   90.00
_cell.angle_gamma   90.00
#
_symmetry.space_group_name_H-M   'P 1'
#
loop_
_entity.id
_entity.type
_entity.pdbx_description
1 polymer ?
#
loop_
_entity_poly.entity_id
_entity_poly.type
_entity_poly.pdbx_seq_one_letter_code
_entity_poly.pdbx_strand_id
1 'polypeptide(L)'
;MLDHETMVTLGKMGAAAALGLGALGSALGCGTAGMSAITVWKKAYAQGKSALFTLLVFVGAPISQTIYGMLLMNFILGAANAENFNNWAACLGAGIFGGLGMMASAWFQGKAGAVACDALGETGKGMVNYLMVLGVVETVALFVMVFATQTFA
;
A
#
# COMPACT_ATOMS: atom_id res chain seq x y z
N MET A 1 27.80 23.11 -6.49
CA MET A 1 27.18 21.88 -7.02
C MET A 1 27.20 20.87 -5.89
N LEU A 2 26.13 20.10 -5.65
CA LEU A 2 26.17 19.00 -4.68
C LEU A 2 27.22 17.98 -5.14
N ASP A 3 28.00 17.44 -4.21
CA ASP A 3 28.91 16.36 -4.52
C ASP A 3 28.14 15.06 -4.83
N HIS A 4 28.81 14.14 -5.52
CA HIS A 4 28.18 12.91 -5.98
C HIS A 4 27.65 12.03 -4.84
N GLU A 5 28.39 11.93 -3.73
CA GLU A 5 27.99 11.12 -2.57
C GLU A 5 26.70 11.64 -1.93
N THR A 6 26.58 12.96 -1.78
CA THR A 6 25.37 13.60 -1.27
C THR A 6 24.18 13.38 -2.20
N MET A 7 24.37 13.47 -3.52
CA MET A 7 23.30 13.20 -4.49
C MET A 7 22.79 11.76 -4.36
N VAL A 8 23.69 10.77 -4.33
CA VAL A 8 23.35 9.35 -4.14
C VAL A 8 22.58 9.13 -2.84
N THR A 9 23.02 9.75 -1.73
CA THR A 9 22.34 9.66 -0.44
C THR A 9 20.91 10.19 -0.48
N LEU A 10 20.69 11.34 -1.14
CA LEU A 10 19.35 11.90 -1.31
C LEU A 10 18.46 11.04 -2.22
N GLY A 11 19.01 10.43 -3.27
CA GLY A 11 18.30 9.45 -4.08
C GLY A 11 17.85 8.24 -3.26
N LYS A 12 18.74 7.69 -2.43
CA LYS A 12 18.45 6.57 -1.50
C LYS A 12 17.40 6.94 -0.44
N MET A 13 17.34 8.19 -0.01
CA MET A 13 16.27 8.67 0.86
C MET A 13 14.89 8.59 0.19
N GLY A 14 14.81 8.85 -1.13
CA GLY A 14 13.60 8.58 -1.92
C GLY A 14 13.21 7.10 -1.90
N ALA A 15 14.18 6.20 -2.03
CA ALA A 15 13.93 4.76 -1.96
C ALA A 15 13.35 4.36 -0.60
N ALA A 16 13.92 4.88 0.51
CA ALA A 16 13.41 4.65 1.85
C ALA A 16 11.99 5.22 2.05
N ALA A 17 11.71 6.40 1.50
CA ALA A 17 10.40 7.02 1.55
C ALA A 17 9.34 6.18 0.81
N ALA A 18 9.66 5.65 -0.38
CA ALA A 18 8.75 4.80 -1.15
C ALA A 18 8.28 3.57 -0.34
N LEU A 19 9.23 2.82 0.23
CA LEU A 19 8.93 1.65 1.04
C LEU A 19 8.23 2.03 2.35
N GLY A 20 8.77 3.01 3.08
CA GLY A 20 8.28 3.38 4.40
C GLY A 20 6.85 3.91 4.39
N LEU A 21 6.52 4.77 3.42
CA LEU A 21 5.18 5.33 3.29
C LEU A 21 4.17 4.28 2.77
N GLY A 22 4.58 3.42 1.83
CA GLY A 22 3.77 2.28 1.40
C GLY A 22 3.45 1.34 2.56
N ALA A 23 4.47 0.95 3.34
CA ALA A 23 4.33 0.10 4.52
C ALA A 23 3.44 0.73 5.60
N LEU A 24 3.57 2.04 5.84
CA LEU A 24 2.70 2.76 6.77
C LEU A 24 1.24 2.69 6.32
N GLY A 25 0.96 2.89 5.03
CA GLY A 25 -0.38 2.75 4.47
C GLY A 25 -0.95 1.35 4.67
N SER A 26 -0.16 0.32 4.36
CA SER A 26 -0.53 -1.07 4.56
C SER A 26 -0.86 -1.37 6.02
N ALA A 27 -0.03 -0.89 6.96
CA ALA A 27 -0.28 -1.09 8.39
C ALA A 27 -1.60 -0.44 8.83
N LEU A 28 -1.87 0.80 8.38
CA LEU A 28 -3.13 1.50 8.65
C LEU A 28 -4.33 0.76 8.03
N GLY A 29 -4.20 0.32 6.78
CA GLY A 29 -5.24 -0.40 6.06
C GLY A 29 -5.56 -1.76 6.66
N CYS A 30 -4.55 -2.62 6.82
CA CYS A 30 -4.69 -3.94 7.43
C CYS A 30 -5.22 -3.84 8.86
N GLY A 31 -4.72 -2.88 9.65
CA GLY A 31 -5.23 -2.62 11.00
C GLY A 31 -6.71 -2.26 11.00
N THR A 32 -7.13 -1.36 10.10
CA THR A 32 -8.53 -0.92 9.99
C THR A 32 -9.46 -2.08 9.62
N ALA A 33 -9.13 -2.86 8.58
CA ALA A 33 -9.91 -4.02 8.18
C ALA A 33 -9.89 -5.14 9.24
N GLY A 34 -8.75 -5.35 9.88
CA GLY A 34 -8.55 -6.36 10.92
C GLY A 34 -9.41 -6.13 12.16
N MET A 35 -9.54 -4.88 12.61
CA MET A 35 -10.44 -4.52 13.73
C MET A 35 -11.91 -4.92 13.43
N SER A 36 -12.36 -4.72 12.18
CA SER A 36 -13.70 -5.14 11.75
C SER A 36 -13.83 -6.67 11.69
N ALA A 37 -12.86 -7.36 11.08
CA ALA A 37 -12.86 -8.83 11.00
C ALA A 37 -12.92 -9.49 12.39
N ILE A 38 -12.14 -8.99 13.36
CA ILE A 38 -12.17 -9.45 14.76
C ILE A 38 -13.57 -9.27 15.36
N THR A 39 -14.23 -8.14 15.10
CA THR A 39 -15.58 -7.85 15.60
C THR A 39 -16.60 -8.82 15.01
N VAL A 40 -16.52 -9.10 13.72
CA VAL A 40 -17.40 -10.07 13.05
C VAL A 40 -17.19 -11.47 13.60
N TRP A 41 -15.95 -11.93 13.79
CA TRP A 41 -15.66 -13.23 14.40
C TRP A 41 -16.15 -13.32 15.84
N LYS A 42 -15.94 -12.27 16.65
CA LYS A 42 -16.49 -12.19 18.01
C LYS A 42 -18.01 -12.38 18.02
N LYS A 43 -18.75 -11.72 17.10
CA LYS A 43 -20.20 -11.86 16.95
C LYS A 43 -20.60 -13.29 16.55
N ALA A 44 -19.87 -13.90 15.62
CA ALA A 44 -20.12 -15.28 15.20
C ALA A 44 -19.96 -16.26 16.38
N TYR A 45 -18.85 -16.17 17.12
CA TYR A 45 -18.59 -17.03 18.28
C TYR A 45 -19.64 -16.85 19.39
N ALA A 46 -20.04 -15.61 19.69
CA ALA A 46 -21.08 -15.34 20.68
C ALA A 46 -22.45 -15.96 20.30
N GLN A 47 -22.70 -16.19 19.01
CA GLN A 47 -23.91 -16.82 18.49
C GLN A 47 -23.76 -18.34 18.27
N GLY A 48 -22.63 -18.95 18.64
CA GLY A 48 -22.35 -20.36 18.37
C GLY A 48 -22.17 -20.69 16.88
N LYS A 49 -21.87 -19.69 16.03
CA LYS A 49 -21.62 -19.85 14.60
C LYS A 49 -20.12 -19.98 14.32
N SER A 50 -19.78 -20.59 13.19
CA SER A 50 -18.39 -20.66 12.73
C SER A 50 -17.88 -19.29 12.27
N ALA A 51 -16.58 -19.04 12.50
CA ALA A 51 -15.92 -17.83 12.04
C ALA A 51 -15.56 -17.94 10.55
N LEU A 52 -15.88 -16.91 9.78
CA LEU A 52 -15.58 -16.85 8.36
C LEU A 52 -14.10 -16.47 8.15
N PHE A 53 -13.25 -17.45 7.84
CA PHE A 53 -11.83 -17.19 7.55
C PHE A 53 -11.63 -16.30 6.31
N THR A 54 -12.58 -16.32 5.38
CA THR A 54 -12.59 -15.50 4.15
C THR A 54 -12.45 -14.00 4.42
N LEU A 55 -12.80 -13.49 5.61
CA LEU A 55 -12.63 -12.08 5.95
C LEU A 55 -11.17 -11.60 5.86
N LEU A 56 -10.19 -12.51 6.02
CA LEU A 56 -8.77 -12.17 5.91
C LEU A 56 -8.37 -11.66 4.53
N VAL A 57 -9.13 -11.95 3.47
CA VAL A 57 -8.87 -11.39 2.15
C VAL A 57 -8.95 -9.87 2.15
N PHE A 58 -9.87 -9.29 2.93
CA PHE A 58 -10.05 -7.85 3.06
C PHE A 58 -9.01 -7.23 3.98
N VAL A 59 -8.57 -7.99 4.99
CA VAL A 59 -7.49 -7.60 5.91
C VAL A 59 -6.15 -7.59 5.20
N GLY A 60 -5.90 -8.54 4.32
CA GLY A 60 -4.63 -8.71 3.61
C GLY A 60 -4.49 -7.84 2.37
N ALA A 61 -5.59 -7.36 1.78
CA ALA A 61 -5.53 -6.56 0.54
C ALA A 61 -4.57 -5.36 0.62
N PRO A 62 -4.54 -4.55 1.71
CA PRO A 62 -3.64 -3.40 1.81
C PRO A 62 -2.15 -3.73 1.85
N ILE A 63 -1.74 -5.00 1.96
CA ILE A 63 -0.32 -5.38 1.93
C ILE A 63 0.31 -5.10 0.55
N SER A 64 -0.49 -5.04 -0.51
CA SER A 64 0.00 -4.81 -1.87
C SER A 64 0.80 -3.50 -1.99
N GLN A 65 0.45 -2.46 -1.22
CA GLN A 65 1.18 -1.19 -1.23
C GLN A 65 2.57 -1.25 -0.59
N THR A 66 2.83 -2.17 0.34
CA THR A 66 4.20 -2.44 0.82
C THR A 66 5.04 -3.04 -0.31
N ILE A 67 4.45 -3.95 -1.09
CA ILE A 67 5.13 -4.59 -2.22
C ILE A 67 5.41 -3.55 -3.30
N TYR A 68 4.43 -2.70 -3.64
CA TYR A 68 4.63 -1.62 -4.61
C TYR A 68 5.67 -0.59 -4.13
N GLY A 69 5.69 -0.28 -2.84
CA GLY A 69 6.73 0.56 -2.21
C GLY A 69 8.13 -0.04 -2.35
N MET A 70 8.27 -1.35 -2.14
CA MET A 70 9.52 -2.08 -2.36
C MET A 70 9.94 -2.08 -3.84
N LEU A 71 9.00 -2.22 -4.78
CA LEU A 71 9.31 -2.14 -6.21
C LEU A 71 9.83 -0.75 -6.58
N LEU A 72 9.14 0.32 -6.16
CA LEU A 72 9.57 1.69 -6.40
C LEU A 72 10.93 1.98 -5.75
N MET A 73 11.16 1.49 -4.53
CA MET A 73 12.45 1.55 -3.86
C MET A 73 13.56 0.93 -4.72
N ASN A 74 13.35 -0.27 -5.24
CA ASN A 74 14.35 -0.97 -6.06
C ASN A 74 14.65 -0.22 -7.36
N PHE A 75 13.65 0.37 -8.02
CA PHE A 75 13.86 1.22 -9.20
C PHE A 75 14.69 2.46 -8.86
N ILE A 76 14.40 3.14 -7.74
CA ILE A 76 15.16 4.31 -7.29
C ILE A 76 16.61 3.92 -6.96
N LEU A 77 16.83 2.80 -6.26
CA LEU A 77 18.18 2.31 -5.96
C LEU A 77 18.96 1.96 -7.22
N GLY A 78 18.31 1.42 -8.24
CA GLY A 78 18.91 1.18 -9.55
C GLY A 78 19.42 2.47 -10.19
N ALA A 79 18.59 3.52 -10.22
CA ALA A 79 18.97 4.81 -10.77
C ALA A 79 20.08 5.50 -9.95
N ALA A 80 19.99 5.44 -8.62
CA ALA A 80 20.94 6.10 -7.71
C ALA A 80 22.36 5.51 -7.74
N ASN A 81 22.52 4.26 -8.20
CA ASN A 81 23.84 3.61 -8.28
C ASN A 81 24.47 3.69 -9.70
N ALA A 82 23.87 4.44 -10.64
CA ALA A 82 24.43 4.62 -11.97
C ALA A 82 25.66 5.57 -11.96
N GLU A 83 26.64 5.30 -12.82
CA GLU A 83 27.95 6.00 -12.84
C GLU A 83 27.84 7.53 -13.04
N ASN A 84 26.75 8.04 -13.63
CA ASN A 84 26.51 9.46 -13.88
C ASN A 84 25.25 10.00 -13.20
N PHE A 85 24.95 9.51 -11.98
CA PHE A 85 23.76 9.93 -11.26
C PHE A 85 23.75 11.43 -10.93
N ASN A 86 22.78 12.15 -11.51
CA ASN A 86 22.53 13.58 -11.26
C ASN A 86 21.06 13.90 -10.90
N ASN A 87 20.14 12.95 -11.11
CA ASN A 87 18.69 13.17 -10.98
C ASN A 87 18.15 12.85 -9.57
N TRP A 88 18.93 13.18 -8.54
CA TRP A 88 18.61 12.86 -7.15
C TRP A 88 17.29 13.47 -6.67
N ALA A 89 16.96 14.68 -7.15
CA ALA A 89 15.76 15.39 -6.74
C ALA A 89 14.49 14.68 -7.24
N ALA A 90 14.52 14.13 -8.47
CA ALA A 90 13.41 13.35 -8.99
C ALA A 90 13.26 12.01 -8.25
N CYS A 91 14.36 11.31 -7.95
CA CYS A 91 14.32 10.10 -7.13
C CYS A 91 13.71 10.34 -5.74
N LEU A 92 14.13 11.42 -5.08
CA LEU A 92 13.58 11.81 -3.77
C LEU A 92 12.10 12.15 -3.86
N GLY A 93 11.72 12.98 -4.84
CA GLY A 93 10.33 13.37 -5.07
C GLY A 93 9.44 12.18 -5.40
N ALA A 94 9.88 11.30 -6.30
CA ALA A 94 9.17 10.07 -6.65
C ALA A 94 8.97 9.16 -5.44
N GLY A 95 9.97 9.05 -4.57
CA GLY A 95 9.88 8.32 -3.32
C GLY A 95 8.81 8.86 -2.38
N ILE A 96 8.81 10.18 -2.14
CA ILE A 96 7.88 10.84 -1.22
C ILE A 96 6.46 10.87 -1.79
N PHE A 97 6.26 11.43 -2.98
CA PHE A 97 4.93 11.58 -3.58
C PHE A 97 4.36 10.24 -4.02
N GLY A 98 5.21 9.35 -4.55
CA GLY A 98 4.84 7.98 -4.87
C GLY A 98 4.42 7.21 -3.62
N GLY A 99 5.24 7.28 -2.56
CA GLY A 99 4.94 6.69 -1.27
C GLY A 99 3.65 7.21 -0.63
N LEU A 100 3.39 8.51 -0.66
CA LEU A 100 2.16 9.11 -0.14
C LEU A 100 0.91 8.65 -0.90
N GLY A 101 0.98 8.57 -2.24
CA GLY A 101 -0.14 8.07 -3.04
C GLY A 101 -0.45 6.60 -2.74
N MET A 102 0.57 5.76 -2.62
CA MET A 102 0.42 4.37 -2.17
C MET A 102 -0.15 4.30 -0.75
N MET A 103 0.34 5.12 0.18
CA MET A 103 -0.15 5.17 1.55
C MET A 103 -1.66 5.44 1.61
N ALA A 104 -2.11 6.48 0.90
CA ALA A 104 -3.51 6.87 0.88
C ALA A 104 -4.39 5.75 0.29
N SER A 105 -3.95 5.14 -0.82
CA SER A 105 -4.65 4.00 -1.43
C SER A 105 -4.82 2.85 -0.44
N ALA A 106 -3.75 2.40 0.23
CA ALA A 106 -3.81 1.31 1.22
C ALA A 106 -4.74 1.62 2.40
N TRP A 107 -4.68 2.83 2.93
CA TRP A 107 -5.57 3.23 4.03
C TRP A 107 -7.03 3.15 3.60
N PHE A 108 -7.40 3.74 2.46
CA PHE A 108 -8.78 3.69 1.99
C PHE A 108 -9.20 2.28 1.56
N GLN A 109 -8.28 1.45 1.07
CA GLN A 109 -8.55 0.05 0.77
C GLN A 109 -8.89 -0.72 2.05
N GLY A 110 -8.19 -0.46 3.15
CA GLY A 110 -8.51 -1.02 4.47
C GLY A 110 -9.83 -0.52 5.05
N LYS A 111 -10.19 0.75 4.83
CA LYS A 111 -11.52 1.27 5.22
C LYS A 111 -12.64 0.57 4.42
N ALA A 112 -12.47 0.40 3.11
CA ALA A 112 -13.41 -0.36 2.30
C ALA A 112 -13.46 -1.83 2.75
N GLY A 113 -12.30 -2.43 3.06
CA GLY A 113 -12.18 -3.78 3.61
C GLY A 113 -12.90 -3.95 4.95
N ALA A 114 -12.86 -2.94 5.82
CA ALA A 114 -13.58 -2.97 7.10
C ALA A 114 -15.10 -3.05 6.91
N VAL A 115 -15.65 -2.26 5.98
CA VAL A 115 -17.09 -2.31 5.64
C VAL A 115 -17.44 -3.61 4.92
N ALA A 116 -16.55 -4.12 4.07
CA ALA A 116 -16.70 -5.40 3.41
C ALA A 116 -16.74 -6.57 4.42
N CYS A 117 -15.90 -6.52 5.46
CA CYS A 117 -15.91 -7.50 6.53
C CYS A 117 -17.26 -7.56 7.23
N ASP A 118 -17.79 -6.39 7.61
CA ASP A 118 -19.08 -6.26 8.27
C ASP A 118 -20.22 -6.78 7.36
N ALA A 119 -20.31 -6.25 6.14
CA ALA A 119 -21.34 -6.64 5.18
C ALA A 119 -21.30 -8.14 4.84
N LEU A 120 -20.12 -8.73 4.64
CA LEU A 120 -19.99 -10.16 4.39
C LEU A 120 -20.31 -10.99 5.64
N GLY A 121 -19.93 -10.50 6.82
CA GLY A 121 -20.25 -11.12 8.11
C GLY A 121 -21.74 -11.19 8.41
N GLU A 122 -22.51 -10.15 8.04
CA GLU A 122 -23.95 -10.11 8.26
C GLU A 122 -24.76 -10.84 7.18
N THR A 123 -24.36 -10.68 5.91
CA THR A 123 -25.18 -11.15 4.79
C THR A 123 -24.72 -12.47 4.19
N GLY A 124 -23.44 -12.83 4.38
CA GLY A 124 -22.80 -13.96 3.70
C GLY A 124 -22.72 -13.80 2.17
N LYS A 125 -22.98 -12.60 1.63
CA LYS A 125 -23.11 -12.33 0.19
C LYS A 125 -22.25 -11.13 -0.23
N GLY A 126 -22.03 -10.99 -1.54
CA GLY A 126 -21.44 -9.78 -2.13
C GLY A 126 -19.90 -9.74 -2.16
N MET A 127 -19.24 -10.83 -1.77
CA MET A 127 -17.77 -10.97 -1.77
C MET A 127 -17.07 -10.38 -3.02
N VAL A 128 -17.52 -10.79 -4.22
CA VAL A 128 -16.94 -10.31 -5.48
C VAL A 128 -17.12 -8.81 -5.66
N ASN A 129 -18.29 -8.27 -5.32
CA ASN A 129 -18.56 -6.83 -5.41
C ASN A 129 -17.66 -6.03 -4.48
N TYR A 130 -17.42 -6.54 -3.27
CA TYR A 130 -16.54 -5.88 -2.31
C TYR A 130 -15.09 -5.90 -2.80
N LEU A 131 -14.62 -7.03 -3.34
CA LEU A 131 -13.29 -7.11 -3.95
C LEU A 131 -13.13 -6.17 -5.15
N MET A 132 -14.16 -5.99 -5.98
CA MET A 132 -14.11 -5.00 -7.07
C MET A 132 -13.88 -3.58 -6.55
N VAL A 133 -14.54 -3.18 -5.46
CA VAL A 133 -14.31 -1.88 -4.83
C VAL A 133 -12.87 -1.75 -4.32
N LEU A 134 -12.35 -2.77 -3.63
CA LEU A 134 -10.96 -2.79 -3.16
C LEU A 134 -9.96 -2.72 -4.32
N GLY A 135 -10.26 -3.39 -5.44
CA GLY A 135 -9.46 -3.35 -6.66
C GLY A 135 -9.44 -1.96 -7.31
N VAL A 136 -10.57 -1.25 -7.36
CA VAL A 136 -10.61 0.14 -7.86
C VAL A 136 -9.72 1.04 -7.00
N VAL A 137 -9.78 0.92 -5.67
CA VAL A 137 -8.91 1.71 -4.77
C VAL A 137 -7.43 1.38 -4.99
N GLU A 138 -7.10 0.12 -5.27
CA GLU A 138 -5.74 -0.33 -5.55
C GLU A 138 -5.15 0.31 -6.82
N THR A 139 -5.97 0.54 -7.85
CA THR A 139 -5.48 1.09 -9.13
C THR A 139 -4.76 2.42 -8.96
N VAL A 140 -5.12 3.22 -7.95
CA VAL A 140 -4.43 4.46 -7.59
C VAL A 140 -2.97 4.19 -7.22
N ALA A 141 -2.70 3.16 -6.41
CA ALA A 141 -1.34 2.79 -6.02
C ALA A 141 -0.52 2.31 -7.22
N LEU A 142 -1.12 1.50 -8.10
CA LEU A 142 -0.46 1.01 -9.31
C LEU A 142 -0.09 2.15 -10.26
N PHE A 143 -1.02 3.07 -10.52
CA PHE A 143 -0.73 4.23 -11.37
C PHE A 143 0.36 5.11 -10.77
N VAL A 144 0.26 5.42 -9.47
CA VAL A 144 1.26 6.24 -8.80
C VAL A 144 2.64 5.58 -8.86
N MET A 145 2.74 4.28 -8.59
CA MET A 145 4.02 3.56 -8.68
C MET A 145 4.61 3.60 -10.08
N VAL A 146 3.81 3.29 -11.12
CA VAL A 146 4.29 3.23 -12.52
C VAL A 146 4.64 4.61 -13.06
N PHE A 147 3.86 5.65 -12.77
CA PHE A 147 4.17 6.98 -13.27
C PHE A 147 5.28 7.66 -12.47
N ALA A 148 5.46 7.32 -11.18
CA ALA A 148 6.58 7.80 -10.39
C ALA A 148 7.93 7.34 -10.98
N THR A 149 8.03 6.10 -11.48
CA THR A 149 9.29 5.62 -12.09
C THR A 149 9.68 6.42 -13.33
N GLN A 150 8.72 6.87 -14.13
CA GLN A 150 8.98 7.68 -15.33
C GLN A 150 9.56 9.07 -15.02
N THR A 151 9.48 9.54 -13.78
CA THR A 151 10.01 10.86 -13.40
C THR A 151 11.52 10.87 -13.19
N PHE A 152 12.14 9.71 -12.95
CA PHE A 152 13.56 9.58 -12.64
C PHE A 152 14.29 8.50 -13.46
N ALA A 153 13.56 7.73 -14.27
CA ALA A 153 14.12 6.76 -15.21
C ALA A 153 14.99 7.40 -16.29
#